data_AF-B4GE33-F1
#
_entry.id   AF-B4GE33-F1
#
_cell.length_a   1.000
_cell.length_b   1.000
_cell.length_c   1.000
_cell.angle_alpha   90.00
_cell.angle_beta   90.00
_cell.angle_gamma   90.00
#
_symmetry.space_group_name_H-M   'P 1'
#
loop_
_entity.id
_entity.type
_entity.pdbx_description
1 polymer ?
#
loop_
_entity_poly.entity_id
_entity_poly.type
_entity_poly.pdbx_seq_one_letter_code
_entity_poly.pdbx_strand_id
1 'polypeptide(L)'
;MDSNGFVDSFTKACFMPTSRFNGISPVKTTVHHKSCFPLYDQEFCINLNEQQRTAEDSLILFSVKDKDLFGMSSQYIGECYASFTDLMESEGKQIIMNLSRPEYTDSETLRALEFRQGDKQAKDFIKKLKNKSYS
;
A
#
# COMPACT_ATOMS: atom_id res chain seq x y z
N MET A 1 15.50 -4.65 2.80
CA MET A 1 16.75 -5.01 2.13
C MET A 1 17.47 -5.93 3.07
N ASP A 2 17.68 -7.15 2.62
CA ASP A 2 18.37 -8.16 3.39
C ASP A 2 19.84 -7.79 3.55
N SER A 3 20.49 -8.38 4.55
CA SER A 3 21.92 -8.17 4.85
C SER A 3 22.85 -8.56 3.70
N ASN A 4 22.35 -9.31 2.72
CA ASN A 4 23.08 -9.73 1.51
C ASN A 4 22.94 -8.74 0.34
N GLY A 5 22.22 -7.62 0.52
CA GLY A 5 21.99 -6.61 -0.53
C GLY A 5 20.92 -6.99 -1.54
N PHE A 6 20.24 -8.12 -1.36
CA PHE A 6 19.11 -8.54 -2.17
C PHE A 6 17.77 -8.25 -1.48
N VAL A 7 16.69 -8.41 -2.25
CA VAL A 7 15.32 -8.18 -1.81
C VAL A 7 14.46 -9.33 -2.32
N ASP A 8 13.65 -9.90 -1.43
CA ASP A 8 12.64 -10.92 -1.72
C ASP A 8 11.28 -10.23 -1.80
N SER A 9 11.03 -9.54 -2.92
CA SER A 9 9.98 -8.54 -2.99
C SER A 9 8.63 -9.07 -3.48
N PHE A 10 7.55 -8.42 -3.06
CA PHE A 10 6.22 -8.55 -3.67
C PHE A 10 5.46 -7.22 -3.62
N THR A 11 4.51 -7.06 -4.53
CA THR A 11 3.58 -5.94 -4.53
C THR A 11 2.23 -6.37 -3.97
N LYS A 12 1.62 -5.53 -3.14
CA LYS A 12 0.27 -5.70 -2.61
C LYS A 12 -0.60 -4.52 -3.00
N ALA A 13 -1.78 -4.79 -3.55
CA ALA A 13 -2.80 -3.79 -3.86
C ALA A 13 -3.96 -3.85 -2.84
N CYS A 14 -4.32 -2.71 -2.27
CA CYS A 14 -5.43 -2.53 -1.33
C CYS A 14 -6.37 -1.44 -1.82
N PHE A 15 -7.68 -1.60 -1.62
CA PHE A 15 -8.67 -0.61 -2.00
C PHE A 15 -9.01 0.33 -0.83
N MET A 16 -9.12 1.62 -1.13
CA MET A 16 -9.26 2.69 -0.14
C MET A 16 -10.41 3.63 -0.53
N PRO A 17 -11.18 4.14 0.45
CA PRO A 17 -11.10 3.84 1.87
C PRO A 17 -11.67 2.45 2.20
N THR A 18 -11.02 1.72 3.13
CA THR A 18 -11.35 0.31 3.41
C THR A 18 -12.80 0.09 3.83
N SER A 19 -13.46 1.10 4.42
CA SER A 19 -14.87 1.04 4.82
C SER A 19 -15.85 0.92 3.64
N ARG A 20 -15.46 1.35 2.43
CA ARG A 20 -16.28 1.23 1.22
C ARG A 20 -16.05 -0.08 0.46
N PHE A 21 -14.89 -0.69 0.67
CA PHE A 21 -14.47 -1.92 -0.02
C PHE A 21 -14.58 -3.16 0.90
N ASN A 22 -15.60 -3.19 1.77
CA ASN A 22 -15.88 -4.35 2.61
C ASN A 22 -16.10 -5.60 1.74
N GLY A 23 -15.48 -6.72 2.15
CA GLY A 23 -15.52 -7.98 1.38
C GLY A 23 -14.50 -8.07 0.24
N ILE A 24 -13.85 -6.97 -0.14
CA ILE A 24 -12.76 -6.99 -1.12
C ILE A 24 -11.45 -7.26 -0.40
N SER A 25 -10.90 -8.46 -0.63
CA SER A 25 -9.60 -8.82 -0.07
C SER A 25 -8.47 -8.16 -0.86
N PRO A 26 -7.40 -7.69 -0.19
CA PRO A 26 -6.21 -7.23 -0.88
C PRO A 26 -5.60 -8.34 -1.73
N VAL A 27 -5.11 -7.98 -2.92
CA VAL A 27 -4.39 -8.89 -3.81
C VAL A 27 -2.88 -8.67 -3.69
N LYS A 28 -2.10 -9.70 -3.97
CA LYS A 28 -0.64 -9.65 -3.90
C LYS A 28 -0.02 -10.44 -5.02
N THR A 29 1.15 -10.00 -5.47
CA THR A 29 1.93 -10.76 -6.44
C THR A 29 2.59 -11.97 -5.79
N THR A 30 3.13 -12.86 -6.62
CA THR A 30 4.15 -13.81 -6.17
C THR A 30 5.40 -13.05 -5.70
N VAL A 31 6.15 -13.69 -4.81
CA VAL A 31 7.41 -13.14 -4.31
C VAL A 31 8.49 -13.39 -5.36
N HIS A 32 9.22 -12.35 -5.72
CA HIS A 32 10.41 -12.44 -6.56
C HIS A 32 11.64 -12.40 -5.68
N HIS A 33 12.37 -13.52 -5.70
CA HIS A 33 13.50 -13.71 -4.81
C HIS A 33 14.78 -13.10 -5.37
N LYS A 34 15.59 -12.57 -4.47
CA LYS A 34 16.95 -12.10 -4.71
C LYS A 34 17.08 -11.10 -5.88
N SER A 35 16.14 -10.15 -6.00
CA SER A 35 16.15 -9.16 -7.09
C SER A 35 15.77 -7.76 -6.62
N CYS A 36 16.60 -6.78 -6.96
CA CYS A 36 16.34 -5.35 -6.73
C CYS A 36 15.50 -4.70 -7.85
N PHE A 37 15.32 -5.39 -8.97
CA PHE A 37 14.55 -4.92 -10.12
C PHE A 37 13.52 -5.98 -10.55
N PRO A 38 12.54 -6.29 -9.69
CA PRO A 38 11.54 -7.30 -9.97
C PRO A 38 10.60 -6.84 -11.10
N LEU A 39 10.37 -7.71 -12.09
CA LEU A 39 9.26 -7.60 -13.03
C LEU A 39 8.22 -8.65 -12.63
N TYR A 40 7.13 -8.22 -11.99
CA TYR A 40 6.12 -9.15 -11.47
C TYR A 40 5.18 -9.71 -12.55
N ASP A 41 4.87 -8.90 -13.56
CA ASP A 41 4.02 -9.24 -14.72
C ASP A 41 2.79 -10.10 -14.37
N GLN A 42 1.96 -9.59 -13.46
CA GLN A 42 0.80 -10.30 -12.93
C GLN A 42 -0.48 -9.49 -13.05
N GLU A 43 -1.52 -10.17 -13.50
CA GLU A 43 -2.87 -9.64 -13.63
C GLU A 43 -3.73 -10.02 -12.42
N PHE A 44 -4.57 -9.08 -11.98
CA PHE A 44 -5.58 -9.33 -10.96
C PHE A 44 -6.96 -8.94 -11.49
N CYS A 45 -7.91 -9.85 -11.38
CA CYS A 45 -9.32 -9.58 -11.67
C CYS A 45 -10.05 -9.31 -10.36
N ILE A 46 -10.50 -8.07 -10.16
CA ILE A 46 -11.24 -7.67 -8.96
C ILE A 46 -12.70 -7.39 -9.32
N ASN A 47 -13.60 -8.15 -8.70
CA ASN A 47 -15.04 -7.98 -8.88
C ASN A 47 -15.54 -6.90 -7.91
N LEU A 48 -15.82 -5.71 -8.44
CA LEU A 48 -16.43 -4.61 -7.70
C LEU A 48 -17.92 -4.51 -8.05
N ASN A 49 -18.76 -4.28 -7.04
CA ASN A 49 -20.15 -3.91 -7.28
C ASN A 49 -20.25 -2.47 -7.83
N GLU A 50 -21.43 -2.08 -8.30
CA GLU A 50 -21.66 -0.76 -8.90
C GLU A 50 -21.29 0.39 -7.94
N GLN A 51 -21.73 0.29 -6.68
CA GLN A 51 -21.43 1.30 -5.65
C GLN A 51 -19.93 1.46 -5.39
N GLN A 52 -19.18 0.36 -5.37
CA GLN A 52 -17.73 0.36 -5.20
C GLN A 52 -17.00 0.91 -6.42
N ARG A 53 -17.54 0.67 -7.62
CA ARG A 53 -16.93 1.11 -8.88
C ARG A 53 -17.11 2.62 -9.10
N THR A 54 -18.26 3.17 -8.74
CA THR A 54 -18.59 4.59 -8.95
C THR A 54 -18.30 5.48 -7.75
N ALA A 55 -17.79 4.92 -6.64
CA ALA A 55 -17.47 5.70 -5.46
C ALA A 55 -16.36 6.71 -5.74
N GLU A 56 -16.69 8.01 -5.60
CA GLU A 56 -15.73 9.12 -5.70
C GLU A 56 -14.59 8.98 -4.67
N ASP A 57 -13.43 9.54 -5.00
CA ASP A 57 -12.21 9.51 -4.17
C ASP A 57 -11.75 8.09 -3.78
N SER A 58 -12.08 7.10 -4.62
CA SER A 58 -11.62 5.72 -4.45
C SER A 58 -10.21 5.55 -5.02
N LEU A 59 -9.34 4.91 -4.23
CA LEU A 59 -7.94 4.70 -4.58
C LEU A 59 -7.57 3.23 -4.47
N ILE A 60 -6.60 2.82 -5.29
CA ILE A 60 -5.81 1.61 -5.08
C ILE A 60 -4.46 2.03 -4.50
N LEU A 61 -4.18 1.56 -3.28
CA LEU A 61 -2.86 1.64 -2.67
C LEU A 61 -2.03 0.43 -3.11
N PHE A 62 -1.00 0.68 -3.91
CA PHE A 62 0.04 -0.29 -4.20
C PHE A 62 1.17 -0.12 -3.19
N SER A 63 1.59 -1.22 -2.58
CA SER A 63 2.71 -1.25 -1.64
C SER A 63 3.71 -2.32 -2.01
N VAL A 64 4.98 -1.97 -2.06
CA VAL A 64 6.08 -2.91 -2.29
C VAL A 64 6.70 -3.25 -0.95
N LYS A 65 6.90 -4.55 -0.72
CA LYS A 65 7.44 -5.06 0.54
C LYS A 65 8.52 -6.09 0.28
N ASP A 66 9.48 -6.13 1.19
CA ASP A 66 10.50 -7.17 1.28
C ASP A 66 9.99 -8.27 2.21
N LYS A 67 10.01 -9.52 1.76
CA LYS A 67 9.62 -10.67 2.57
C LYS A 67 10.87 -11.26 3.21
N ASP A 68 10.93 -11.24 4.53
CA ASP A 68 12.04 -11.84 5.26
C ASP A 68 12.07 -13.38 5.12
N LEU A 69 13.25 -13.97 5.25
CA LEU A 69 13.60 -15.38 4.99
C LEU A 69 12.76 -16.39 5.79
N PHE A 70 12.12 -15.97 6.89
CA PHE A 70 11.23 -16.81 7.69
C PHE A 70 9.76 -16.40 7.65
N GLY A 71 9.40 -15.41 6.82
CA GLY A 71 8.01 -15.00 6.58
C GLY A 71 7.26 -14.42 7.78
N MET A 72 7.92 -14.21 8.93
CA MET A 72 7.31 -13.69 10.15
C MET A 72 7.07 -12.17 10.09
N SER A 73 7.84 -11.47 9.25
CA SER A 73 7.66 -10.04 9.01
C SER A 73 7.96 -9.69 7.55
N SER A 74 7.46 -8.53 7.14
CA SER A 74 7.77 -7.97 5.82
C SER A 74 8.15 -6.50 5.99
N GLN A 75 9.30 -6.11 5.48
CA GLN A 75 9.74 -4.72 5.54
C GLN A 75 9.01 -3.88 4.48
N TYR A 76 8.57 -2.68 4.85
CA TYR A 76 7.99 -1.73 3.91
C TYR A 76 9.09 -1.10 3.05
N ILE A 77 8.95 -1.16 1.73
CA ILE A 77 9.88 -0.50 0.80
C ILE A 77 9.31 0.84 0.36
N GLY A 78 8.08 0.85 -0.13
CA GLY A 78 7.41 2.06 -0.62
C GLY A 78 5.99 1.80 -1.08
N GLU A 79 5.30 2.87 -1.45
CA GLU A 79 3.92 2.87 -1.90
C GLU A 79 3.63 3.90 -2.98
N CYS A 80 2.56 3.67 -3.73
CA CYS A 80 1.93 4.66 -4.57
C CYS A 80 0.42 4.47 -4.56
N TYR A 81 -0.30 5.48 -5.04
CA TYR A 81 -1.75 5.51 -5.07
C TYR A 81 -2.22 5.79 -6.49
N ALA A 82 -3.12 4.94 -7.00
CA ALA A 82 -3.81 5.20 -8.26
C ALA A 82 -5.27 5.50 -7.94
N SER A 83 -5.82 6.62 -8.43
CA SER A 83 -7.25 6.87 -8.30
C SER A 83 -8.04 6.08 -9.34
N PHE A 84 -9.30 5.78 -9.03
CA PHE A 84 -10.19 5.13 -10.00
C PHE A 84 -10.40 6.03 -11.22
N THR A 85 -10.45 7.35 -11.02
CA THR A 85 -10.51 8.33 -12.11
C THR A 85 -9.33 8.18 -13.06
N ASP A 86 -8.09 8.17 -12.55
CA ASP A 86 -6.89 8.02 -13.38
C ASP A 86 -6.90 6.69 -14.15
N LEU A 87 -7.37 5.62 -13.52
CA LEU A 87 -7.48 4.30 -14.14
C LEU A 87 -8.51 4.28 -15.27
N MET A 88 -9.66 4.93 -15.09
CA MET A 88 -10.70 5.04 -16.12
C MET A 88 -10.25 5.92 -17.29
N GLU A 89 -9.58 7.03 -17.02
CA GLU A 89 -9.05 7.93 -18.05
C GLU A 89 -7.88 7.31 -18.84
N SER A 90 -7.14 6.40 -18.20
CA SER A 90 -6.01 5.69 -18.78
C SER A 90 -6.36 4.29 -19.28
N GLU A 91 -7.63 4.01 -19.59
CA GLU A 91 -8.07 2.69 -20.03
C GLU A 91 -7.21 2.16 -21.20
N GLY A 92 -6.66 0.95 -21.03
CA GLY A 92 -5.79 0.30 -22.02
C GLY A 92 -4.38 0.89 -22.13
N LYS A 93 -4.00 1.84 -21.27
CA LYS A 93 -2.67 2.48 -21.27
C LYS A 93 -1.89 2.14 -20.01
N GLN A 94 -0.56 2.17 -20.15
CA GLN A 94 0.34 2.03 -19.01
C GLN A 94 0.39 3.34 -18.21
N ILE A 95 0.23 3.24 -16.88
CA ILE A 95 0.45 4.34 -15.94
C ILE A 95 1.79 4.11 -15.23
N ILE A 96 2.69 5.08 -15.33
CA ILE A 96 3.98 5.06 -14.61
C ILE A 96 3.81 5.88 -13.34
N MET A 97 4.09 5.27 -12.18
CA MET A 97 4.00 5.91 -10.87
C MET A 97 5.31 5.80 -10.13
N ASN A 98 5.68 6.87 -9.42
CA ASN A 98 6.81 6.86 -8.51
C ASN A 98 6.39 6.29 -7.16
N LEU A 99 7.21 5.43 -6.59
CA LEU A 99 7.03 5.00 -5.21
C LEU A 99 7.52 6.10 -4.27
N SER A 100 6.73 6.38 -3.25
CA SER A 100 7.13 7.19 -2.11
C SER A 100 7.13 6.33 -0.85
N ARG A 101 7.78 6.79 0.21
CA ARG A 101 7.67 6.18 1.53
C ARG A 101 7.14 7.24 2.48
N PRO A 102 6.07 6.96 3.24
CA PRO A 102 5.53 7.96 4.14
C PRO A 102 6.54 8.25 5.25
N GLU A 103 6.81 9.52 5.49
CA GLU A 103 7.68 9.96 6.58
C GLU A 103 6.83 10.22 7.82
N TYR A 104 7.25 9.65 8.95
CA TYR A 104 6.73 10.07 10.25
C TYR A 104 7.55 11.27 10.72
N THR A 105 7.09 12.47 10.36
CA THR A 105 7.70 13.73 10.80
C THR A 105 7.03 14.23 12.08
N ASP A 106 7.76 14.97 12.91
CA ASP A 106 7.13 15.72 14.02
C ASP A 106 6.33 16.91 13.44
N SER A 107 5.08 16.64 13.06
CA SER A 107 4.14 17.67 12.61
C SER A 107 3.05 17.87 13.65
N GLU A 108 2.59 19.12 13.80
CA GLU A 108 1.53 19.47 14.75
C GLU A 108 0.27 18.61 14.55
N THR A 109 -0.05 18.26 13.31
CA THR A 109 -1.19 17.40 12.97
C THR A 109 -1.00 15.96 13.45
N LEU A 110 0.18 15.37 13.24
CA LEU A 110 0.46 14.00 13.70
C LEU A 110 0.51 13.94 15.23
N ARG A 111 1.10 14.96 15.85
CA ARG A 111 1.11 15.12 17.31
C ARG A 111 -0.30 15.25 17.87
N ALA A 112 -1.15 16.08 17.26
CA ALA A 112 -2.54 16.22 17.66
C ALA A 112 -3.31 14.90 17.59
N LEU A 113 -3.08 14.09 16.54
CA LEU A 113 -3.68 12.75 16.43
C LEU A 113 -3.17 11.77 17.50
N GLU A 114 -1.88 11.83 17.83
CA GLU A 114 -1.26 10.94 18.84
C GLU A 114 -1.82 11.20 20.26
N PHE A 115 -2.11 12.45 20.60
CA PHE A 115 -2.61 12.84 21.93
C PHE A 115 -4.14 12.77 22.10
N ARG A 116 -4.91 12.39 21.06
CA ARG A 116 -6.36 12.18 21.19
C ARG A 116 -6.66 10.98 22.10
N GLN A 117 -7.17 11.27 23.30
CA GLN A 117 -7.58 10.24 24.25
C GLN A 117 -8.87 9.56 23.79
N GLY A 118 -8.95 8.24 23.91
CA GLY A 118 -10.12 7.45 23.50
C GLY A 118 -10.29 7.22 21.98
N ASP A 119 -9.50 7.89 21.13
CA ASP A 119 -9.60 7.75 19.67
C ASP A 119 -8.74 6.55 19.17
N LYS A 120 -9.38 5.38 19.07
CA LYS A 120 -8.72 4.16 18.58
C LYS A 120 -8.27 4.29 17.12
N GLN A 121 -9.05 4.96 16.29
CA GLN A 121 -8.75 5.11 14.86
C GLN A 121 -7.49 5.94 14.66
N ALA A 122 -7.35 7.06 15.38
CA ALA A 122 -6.14 7.88 15.35
C ALA A 122 -4.92 7.09 15.82
N LYS A 123 -5.02 6.36 16.94
CA LYS A 123 -3.92 5.52 17.45
C LYS A 123 -3.49 4.43 16.47
N ASP A 124 -4.45 3.74 15.85
CA ASP A 124 -4.18 2.71 14.85
C ASP A 124 -3.55 3.29 13.58
N PHE A 125 -3.96 4.49 13.17
CA PHE A 125 -3.35 5.23 12.06
C PHE A 125 -1.89 5.57 12.36
N ILE A 126 -1.59 6.20 13.51
CA ILE A 126 -0.22 6.57 13.90
C ILE A 126 0.67 5.33 14.01
N LYS A 127 0.17 4.24 14.61
CA LYS A 127 0.91 2.96 14.69
C LYS A 127 1.25 2.43 13.30
N LYS A 128 0.30 2.44 12.36
CA LYS A 128 0.53 2.00 10.98
C LYS A 128 1.53 2.92 10.25
N LEU A 129 1.43 4.23 10.46
CA LEU A 129 2.32 5.22 9.85
C LEU A 129 3.76 5.01 10.31
N LYS A 130 4.01 4.90 11.62
CA LYS A 130 5.33 4.61 12.20
C LYS A 130 5.93 3.30 11.68
N ASN A 131 5.11 2.27 11.47
CA ASN A 131 5.57 0.99 10.93
C ASN A 131 5.95 1.06 9.44
N LYS A 132 5.43 2.04 8.69
CA LYS A 132 5.76 2.25 7.28
C LYS A 132 6.93 3.21 7.09
N SER A 133 7.13 4.16 8.00
CA SER A 133 8.21 5.14 7.92
C SER A 133 9.58 4.48 8.07
N TYR A 134 10.63 5.21 7.71
CA TYR A 134 11.99 4.83 8.09
C TYR A 134 12.03 4.73 9.63
N SER A 135 12.57 3.61 10.13
CA SER A 135 12.98 3.52 11.54
C SER A 135 14.29 4.26 11.72
#